data_AF-A0A3D0SPC7-F1
#
_entry.id   AF-A0A3D0SPC7-F1
#
_cell.length_a   1.000
_cell.length_b   1.000
_cell.length_c   1.000
_cell.angle_alpha   90.00
_cell.angle_beta   90.00
_cell.angle_gamma   90.00
#
_symmetry.space_group_name_H-M   'P 1'
#
loop_
_entity.id
_entity.type
_entity.pdbx_description
1 polymer ?
#
loop_
_entity_poly.entity_id
_entity_poly.type
_entity_poly.pdbx_seq_one_letter_code
_entity_poly.pdbx_strand_id
1 'polypeptide(L)'
;DQVTQQNAALVEETAAASQSMGEQAQELQQLITFFKLDAQQAGVNVVLNRQNESLANPIRPSDRSLPVHSPAARKVHGNGKKAFIEWSDTLSVGDPVLDQQHQKLVEMINTLHHVMATQSTKNQLKDLLDSLVAYTQKHFSYEEERMQSAHYPHLARHQALHAELLKQAGVLYDKFKHGKRINVELMKFLKDWLINHIQKSDKQYTPYLQKQE
;
A
#
# COMPACT_ATOMS: atom_id res chain seq x y z
N ASP A 1 3.07 -49.16 -7.94
CA ASP A 1 2.31 -48.17 -8.72
C ASP A 1 2.83 -46.78 -8.36
N GLN A 2 3.80 -46.28 -9.14
CA GLN A 2 4.60 -45.09 -8.81
C GLN A 2 3.83 -43.79 -9.02
N VAL A 3 2.90 -43.78 -9.99
CA VAL A 3 2.03 -42.64 -10.30
C VAL A 3 1.03 -42.39 -9.18
N THR A 4 0.51 -43.46 -8.55
CA THR A 4 -0.40 -43.35 -7.41
C THR A 4 0.28 -42.73 -6.19
N GLN A 5 1.56 -43.05 -5.93
CA GLN A 5 2.34 -42.42 -4.86
C GLN A 5 2.66 -40.96 -5.14
N GLN A 6 2.99 -40.60 -6.38
CA GLN A 6 3.22 -39.19 -6.75
C GLN A 6 1.96 -38.35 -6.63
N ASN A 7 0.81 -38.88 -7.03
CA ASN A 7 -0.47 -38.16 -6.90
C ASN A 7 -0.85 -37.95 -5.42
N ALA A 8 -0.59 -38.94 -4.55
CA ALA A 8 -0.82 -38.81 -3.11
C ALA A 8 0.10 -37.75 -2.49
N ALA A 9 1.39 -37.75 -2.82
CA ALA A 9 2.35 -36.77 -2.32
C ALA A 9 2.00 -35.33 -2.76
N LEU A 10 1.58 -35.14 -4.01
CA LEU A 10 1.19 -33.83 -4.53
C LEU A 10 -0.08 -33.29 -3.84
N VAL A 11 -1.05 -34.16 -3.57
CA VAL A 11 -2.28 -33.78 -2.85
C VAL A 11 -1.97 -33.41 -1.40
N GLU A 12 -1.08 -34.15 -0.74
CA GLU A 12 -0.66 -33.88 0.63
C GLU A 12 0.16 -32.57 0.73
N GLU A 13 1.05 -32.31 -0.23
CA GLU A 13 1.78 -31.04 -0.34
C GLU A 13 0.85 -29.86 -0.60
N THR A 14 -0.16 -30.03 -1.47
CA THR A 14 -1.15 -29.00 -1.76
C THR A 14 -2.06 -28.74 -0.55
N ALA A 15 -2.44 -29.79 0.19
CA ALA A 15 -3.23 -29.67 1.40
C ALA A 15 -2.44 -28.98 2.53
N ALA A 16 -1.17 -29.35 2.72
CA ALA A 16 -0.28 -28.70 3.69
C ALA A 16 -0.03 -27.23 3.34
N ALA A 17 0.18 -26.90 2.06
CA ALA A 17 0.28 -25.53 1.59
C ALA A 17 -1.02 -24.75 1.86
N SER A 18 -2.17 -25.34 1.57
CA SER A 18 -3.49 -24.71 1.81
C SER A 18 -3.78 -24.51 3.30
N GLN A 19 -3.37 -25.45 4.15
CA GLN A 19 -3.53 -25.36 5.60
C GLN A 19 -2.60 -24.30 6.19
N SER A 20 -1.34 -24.25 5.75
CA SER A 20 -0.40 -23.18 6.11
C SER A 20 -0.91 -21.80 5.66
N MET A 21 -1.52 -21.72 4.47
CA MET A 21 -2.18 -20.49 4.01
C MET A 21 -3.38 -20.10 4.87
N GLY A 22 -4.18 -21.07 5.34
CA GLY A 22 -5.30 -20.83 6.25
C GLY A 22 -4.83 -20.27 7.61
N GLU A 23 -3.75 -20.82 8.17
CA GLU A 23 -3.14 -20.33 9.40
C GLU A 23 -2.54 -18.94 9.22
N GLN A 24 -1.85 -18.68 8.10
CA GLN A 24 -1.32 -17.36 7.76
C GLN A 24 -2.43 -16.32 7.57
N ALA A 25 -3.55 -16.69 6.95
CA ALA A 25 -4.71 -15.81 6.79
C ALA A 25 -5.35 -15.48 8.15
N GLN A 26 -5.38 -16.42 9.09
CA GLN A 26 -5.87 -16.17 10.45
C GLN A 26 -4.92 -15.26 11.25
N GLU A 27 -3.60 -15.46 11.16
CA GLU A 27 -2.60 -14.59 11.80
C GLU A 27 -2.65 -13.17 11.20
N LEU A 28 -2.83 -13.05 9.88
CA LEU A 28 -3.06 -11.79 9.19
C LEU A 28 -4.35 -11.12 9.66
N GLN A 29 -5.45 -11.86 9.81
CA GLN A 29 -6.68 -11.30 10.35
C GLN A 29 -6.49 -10.79 11.78
N GLN A 30 -5.68 -11.44 12.61
CA GLN A 30 -5.36 -10.96 13.96
C GLN A 30 -4.53 -9.68 13.94
N LEU A 31 -3.50 -9.60 13.08
CA LEU A 31 -2.71 -8.37 12.88
C LEU A 31 -3.57 -7.22 12.32
N ILE A 32 -4.43 -7.49 11.33
CA ILE A 32 -5.39 -6.51 10.80
C ILE A 32 -6.39 -6.09 11.88
N THR A 33 -6.85 -7.02 12.71
CA THR A 33 -7.77 -6.71 13.82
C THR A 33 -7.10 -5.85 14.88
N PHE A 34 -5.81 -6.07 15.17
CA PHE A 34 -5.02 -5.20 16.03
C PHE A 34 -4.96 -3.76 15.50
N PHE A 35 -4.70 -3.58 14.20
CA PHE A 35 -4.73 -2.24 13.58
C PHE A 35 -6.12 -1.61 13.56
N LYS A 36 -7.19 -2.41 13.34
CA LYS A 36 -8.58 -1.93 13.40
C LYS A 36 -9.01 -1.50 14.81
N LEU A 37 -8.55 -2.21 15.85
CA LEU A 37 -8.86 -1.90 17.25
C LEU A 37 -8.25 -0.57 17.71
N ASP A 38 -7.01 -0.26 17.33
CA ASP A 38 -6.36 1.02 17.65
C ASP A 38 -7.06 2.19 16.93
N ALA A 39 -7.50 1.99 15.68
CA ALA A 39 -8.28 2.96 14.91
C ALA A 39 -9.69 3.25 15.49
N GLN A 40 -10.31 2.28 16.18
CA GLN A 40 -11.58 2.48 16.89
C GLN A 40 -11.41 3.15 18.26
N GLN A 41 -10.26 3.04 18.91
CA GLN A 41 -9.97 3.74 20.18
C GLN A 41 -9.55 5.19 19.98
N ALA A 42 -8.89 5.52 18.87
CA ALA A 42 -8.71 6.88 18.42
C ALA A 42 -10.03 7.37 17.78
N GLY A 43 -10.95 7.92 18.58
CA GLY A 43 -12.30 8.35 18.17
C GLY A 43 -12.34 9.38 17.02
N VAL A 44 -12.04 8.95 15.80
CA VAL A 44 -12.20 9.72 14.57
C VAL A 44 -13.63 9.49 14.08
N ASN A 45 -14.54 10.34 14.56
CA ASN A 45 -15.85 10.52 13.92
C ASN A 45 -15.63 11.16 12.54
N VAL A 46 -15.55 10.35 11.48
CA VAL A 46 -15.77 10.84 10.12
C VAL A 46 -17.26 11.08 9.97
N VAL A 47 -17.70 12.32 10.24
CA VAL A 47 -19.05 12.78 9.94
C VAL A 47 -19.22 12.77 8.41
N LEU A 48 -19.89 11.74 7.90
CA LEU A 48 -20.40 11.69 6.54
C LEU A 48 -21.59 12.64 6.44
N ASN A 49 -21.33 13.89 6.05
CA ASN A 49 -22.40 14.85 5.79
C ASN A 49 -23.07 14.53 4.44
N ARG A 50 -24.13 13.72 4.47
CA ARG A 50 -25.15 13.63 3.40
C ARG A 50 -26.23 14.67 3.68
N GLN A 51 -26.44 15.56 2.71
CA GLN A 51 -27.66 16.36 2.39
C GLN A 51 -27.15 17.47 1.45
N ASN A 52 -27.67 17.76 0.25
CA ASN A 52 -29.06 17.81 -0.17
C ASN A 52 -29.08 18.01 -1.71
N GLU A 53 -29.67 17.10 -2.49
CA GLU A 53 -29.92 17.28 -3.92
C GLU A 53 -31.44 17.33 -4.15
N SER A 54 -31.95 18.51 -4.49
CA SER A 54 -33.22 18.68 -5.22
C SER A 54 -33.40 20.15 -5.60
N LEU A 55 -33.42 20.43 -6.92
CA LEU A 55 -34.48 21.12 -7.67
C LEU A 55 -33.95 21.62 -9.03
N ALA A 56 -34.58 21.16 -10.11
CA ALA A 56 -34.48 21.62 -11.51
C ALA A 56 -34.75 23.14 -11.64
N ASN A 57 -34.44 23.93 -12.70
CA ASN A 57 -34.34 23.83 -14.18
C ASN A 57 -33.90 25.27 -14.69
N PRO A 58 -33.84 25.69 -15.99
CA PRO A 58 -33.54 25.05 -17.29
C PRO A 58 -32.49 25.80 -18.22
N ILE A 59 -32.00 25.04 -19.21
CA ILE A 59 -31.41 25.28 -20.56
C ILE A 59 -31.40 26.71 -21.20
N ARG A 60 -30.24 27.18 -21.76
CA ARG A 60 -29.94 27.42 -23.22
C ARG A 60 -28.59 28.14 -23.55
N PRO A 61 -28.09 28.09 -24.83
CA PRO A 61 -26.67 27.92 -25.19
C PRO A 61 -26.04 29.11 -25.96
N SER A 62 -24.70 29.17 -26.03
CA SER A 62 -23.84 29.51 -27.21
C SER A 62 -22.38 29.62 -26.73
N ASP A 63 -21.48 28.77 -27.20
CA ASP A 63 -20.58 28.97 -28.36
C ASP A 63 -19.31 29.78 -28.02
N ARG A 64 -18.19 29.07 -27.76
CA ARG A 64 -16.88 29.38 -28.36
C ARG A 64 -15.81 28.33 -28.04
N SER A 65 -15.07 27.99 -29.07
CA SER A 65 -14.03 26.96 -29.16
C SER A 65 -12.68 27.35 -28.56
N LEU A 66 -11.83 26.31 -28.36
CA LEU A 66 -10.35 26.24 -28.19
C LEU A 66 -9.81 26.13 -26.73
N PRO A 67 -8.62 25.52 -26.53
CA PRO A 67 -8.28 24.11 -26.72
C PRO A 67 -7.81 23.44 -25.40
N VAL A 68 -7.73 22.10 -25.42
CA VAL A 68 -7.31 21.24 -24.30
C VAL A 68 -5.84 21.47 -23.95
N HIS A 69 -5.56 21.93 -22.73
CA HIS A 69 -4.25 21.80 -22.10
C HIS A 69 -4.40 21.03 -20.78
N SER A 70 -3.74 19.88 -20.71
CA SER A 70 -3.53 19.09 -19.49
C SER A 70 -2.89 19.94 -18.40
N PRO A 71 -3.36 19.94 -17.14
CA PRO A 71 -2.63 20.58 -16.07
C PRO A 71 -1.53 19.62 -15.59
N ALA A 72 -0.31 19.95 -16.00
CA ALA A 72 0.94 19.40 -15.50
C ALA A 72 1.01 19.44 -13.97
N ALA A 73 1.61 18.39 -13.41
CA ALA A 73 1.95 18.25 -12.01
C ALA A 73 2.58 19.52 -11.44
N ARG A 74 1.99 20.03 -10.36
CA ARG A 74 2.45 21.20 -9.63
C ARG A 74 3.74 20.84 -8.88
N LYS A 75 4.90 21.22 -9.43
CA LYS A 75 6.20 21.11 -8.74
C LYS A 75 6.26 22.07 -7.56
N VAL A 76 6.18 21.53 -6.35
CA VAL A 76 6.54 22.25 -5.12
C VAL A 76 8.05 22.39 -5.09
N HIS A 77 8.53 23.64 -5.05
CA HIS A 77 9.94 23.97 -4.94
C HIS A 77 10.41 23.71 -3.49
N GLY A 78 11.30 22.73 -3.31
CA GLY A 78 11.95 22.41 -2.05
C GLY A 78 13.47 22.35 -2.22
N ASN A 79 14.14 23.29 -1.57
CA ASN A 79 15.58 23.52 -1.44
C ASN A 79 16.47 22.25 -1.42
N GLY A 80 17.29 22.03 -2.47
CA GLY A 80 18.65 21.44 -2.49
C GLY A 80 19.04 20.15 -1.73
N LYS A 81 18.16 19.50 -0.96
CA LYS A 81 18.45 18.20 -0.31
C LYS A 81 17.80 17.08 -1.10
N LYS A 82 18.63 16.13 -1.55
CA LYS A 82 18.19 14.89 -2.20
C LYS A 82 17.15 14.19 -1.32
N ALA A 83 15.99 13.84 -1.88
CA ALA A 83 14.97 13.11 -1.14
C ALA A 83 15.52 11.75 -0.67
N PHE A 84 15.02 11.22 0.45
CA PHE A 84 15.50 9.95 0.98
C PHE A 84 15.19 8.79 0.00
N ILE A 85 14.03 8.85 -0.64
CA ILE A 85 13.63 8.05 -1.79
C ILE A 85 13.23 9.00 -2.91
N GLU A 86 13.82 8.81 -4.10
CA GLU A 86 13.45 9.55 -5.30
C GLU A 86 12.55 8.68 -6.16
N TRP A 87 11.39 9.22 -6.53
CA TRP A 87 10.56 8.58 -7.55
C TRP A 87 11.29 8.54 -8.89
N SER A 88 11.16 7.42 -9.60
CA SER A 88 11.63 7.26 -10.97
C SER A 88 10.76 6.23 -11.69
N ASP A 89 10.83 6.19 -13.03
CA ASP A 89 10.08 5.23 -13.85
C ASP A 89 10.42 3.76 -13.53
N THR A 90 11.55 3.52 -12.83
CA THR A 90 11.89 2.18 -12.32
C THR A 90 10.92 1.68 -11.25
N LEU A 91 10.14 2.57 -10.63
CA LEU A 91 9.10 2.28 -9.64
C LEU A 91 7.68 2.32 -10.23
N SER A 92 7.53 2.60 -11.53
CA SER A 92 6.24 2.51 -12.20
C SER A 92 5.90 1.05 -12.51
N VAL A 93 4.63 0.69 -12.29
CA VAL A 93 4.03 -0.59 -12.70
C VAL A 93 3.13 -0.45 -13.94
N GLY A 94 3.11 0.74 -14.56
CA GLY A 94 2.36 1.02 -15.79
C GLY A 94 0.85 1.18 -15.61
N ASP A 95 0.35 1.17 -14.37
CA ASP A 95 -1.04 1.50 -14.02
C ASP A 95 -1.04 2.87 -13.32
N PRO A 96 -1.69 3.90 -13.89
CA PRO A 96 -1.63 5.26 -13.35
C PRO A 96 -2.13 5.39 -11.91
N VAL A 97 -3.08 4.55 -11.49
CA VAL A 97 -3.63 4.60 -10.13
C VAL A 97 -2.67 3.95 -9.15
N LEU A 98 -2.07 2.80 -9.48
CA LEU A 98 -1.04 2.17 -8.66
C LEU A 98 0.21 3.05 -8.55
N ASP A 99 0.64 3.67 -9.65
CA ASP A 99 1.78 4.60 -9.64
C ASP A 99 1.54 5.80 -8.72
N GLN A 100 0.33 6.37 -8.73
CA GLN A 100 -0.05 7.43 -7.79
C GLN A 100 -0.01 6.94 -6.34
N GLN A 101 -0.44 5.70 -6.08
CA GLN A 101 -0.37 5.13 -4.74
C GLN A 101 1.09 4.91 -4.27
N HIS A 102 1.96 4.41 -5.13
CA HIS A 102 3.39 4.27 -4.83
C HIS A 102 4.07 5.63 -4.60
N GLN A 103 3.78 6.63 -5.43
CA GLN A 103 4.28 8.00 -5.22
C GLN A 103 3.86 8.55 -3.85
N LYS A 104 2.63 8.26 -3.42
CA LYS A 104 2.16 8.66 -2.10
C LYS A 104 2.91 7.95 -0.97
N LEU A 105 3.17 6.65 -1.09
CA LEU A 105 4.01 5.91 -0.14
C LEU A 105 5.42 6.51 -0.05
N VAL A 106 6.03 6.82 -1.20
CA VAL A 106 7.34 7.48 -1.27
C VAL A 106 7.31 8.84 -0.56
N GLU A 107 6.28 9.66 -0.79
CA GLU A 107 6.09 10.94 -0.12
C GLU A 107 6.01 10.76 1.40
N MET A 108 5.18 9.85 1.88
CA MET A 108 5.00 9.60 3.32
C MET A 108 6.29 9.14 4.01
N ILE A 109 7.06 8.26 3.36
CA ILE A 109 8.37 7.82 3.88
C ILE A 109 9.37 8.98 3.89
N ASN A 110 9.38 9.82 2.86
CA ASN A 110 10.24 11.01 2.82
C ASN A 110 9.87 12.01 3.93
N THR A 111 8.57 12.23 4.17
CA THR A 111 8.08 13.06 5.27
C THR A 111 8.52 12.50 6.62
N LEU A 112 8.36 11.19 6.84
CA LEU A 112 8.82 10.53 8.06
C LEU A 112 10.33 10.74 8.27
N HIS A 113 11.14 10.53 7.22
CA HIS A 113 12.58 10.78 7.27
C HIS A 113 12.94 12.22 7.65
N HIS A 114 12.24 13.20 7.10
CA HIS A 114 12.46 14.62 7.40
C HIS A 114 12.10 14.98 8.84
N VAL A 115 10.95 14.48 9.31
CA VAL A 115 10.44 14.71 10.67
C VAL A 115 11.36 14.06 11.70
N MET A 116 11.97 12.91 11.39
CA MET A 116 13.00 12.29 12.25
C MET A 116 14.30 13.09 12.33
N ALA A 117 14.64 13.87 11.30
CA ALA A 117 15.84 14.72 11.28
C ALA A 117 15.63 16.06 12.01
N THR A 118 14.39 16.40 12.37
CA THR A 118 14.02 17.61 13.11
C THR A 118 13.67 17.23 14.56
N GLN A 119 13.65 18.20 15.50
CA GLN A 119 13.30 17.95 16.92
C GLN A 119 11.79 17.69 17.08
N SER A 120 11.27 16.68 16.41
CA SER A 120 9.85 16.35 16.37
C SER A 120 9.39 15.65 17.63
N THR A 121 8.13 15.83 17.97
CA THR A 121 7.53 15.17 19.14
C THR A 121 7.26 13.69 18.85
N LYS A 122 7.25 12.85 19.89
CA LYS A 122 6.88 11.43 19.77
C LYS A 122 5.49 11.24 19.17
N ASN A 123 4.54 12.14 19.46
CA ASN A 123 3.16 12.05 18.96
C ASN A 123 3.11 12.27 17.45
N GLN A 124 3.81 13.28 16.92
CA GLN A 124 3.88 13.51 15.48
C GLN A 124 4.47 12.32 14.72
N LEU A 125 5.49 11.67 15.27
CA LEU A 125 6.07 10.46 14.68
C LEU A 125 5.08 9.29 14.72
N LYS A 126 4.33 9.13 15.81
CA LYS A 126 3.28 8.11 15.92
C LYS A 126 2.20 8.31 14.85
N ASP A 127 1.67 9.53 14.73
CA ASP A 127 0.59 9.83 13.79
C ASP A 127 1.00 9.58 12.33
N LEU A 128 2.26 9.90 11.98
CA LEU A 128 2.82 9.61 10.66
C LEU A 128 2.96 8.10 10.41
N LEU A 129 3.43 7.35 11.41
CA LEU A 129 3.52 5.89 11.32
C LEU A 129 2.15 5.23 11.18
N ASP A 130 1.17 5.66 11.97
CA ASP A 130 -0.20 5.16 11.90
C ASP A 130 -0.81 5.43 10.53
N SER A 131 -0.61 6.64 10.00
CA SER A 131 -1.03 7.02 8.66
C SER A 131 -0.36 6.17 7.58
N LEU A 132 0.95 5.93 7.71
CA LEU A 132 1.72 5.11 6.77
C LEU A 132 1.20 3.67 6.75
N VAL A 133 0.99 3.05 7.91
CA VAL A 133 0.48 1.68 7.99
C VAL A 133 -0.93 1.59 7.39
N ALA A 134 -1.83 2.52 7.75
CA ALA A 134 -3.19 2.54 7.23
C ALA A 134 -3.21 2.71 5.70
N TYR A 135 -2.34 3.57 5.16
CA TYR A 135 -2.23 3.78 3.72
C TYR A 135 -1.67 2.55 3.00
N THR A 136 -0.64 1.89 3.56
CA THR A 136 -0.08 0.65 3.01
C THR A 136 -1.12 -0.47 2.96
N GLN A 137 -1.94 -0.64 4.00
CA GLN A 137 -3.02 -1.65 4.00
C GLN A 137 -4.05 -1.39 2.90
N LYS A 138 -4.46 -0.12 2.74
CA LYS A 138 -5.38 0.29 1.67
C LYS A 138 -4.77 0.03 0.29
N HIS A 139 -3.49 0.33 0.12
CA HIS A 139 -2.75 0.10 -1.11
C HIS A 139 -2.73 -1.40 -1.48
N PHE A 140 -2.33 -2.26 -0.55
CA PHE A 140 -2.33 -3.71 -0.76
C PHE A 140 -3.72 -4.26 -1.10
N SER A 141 -4.77 -3.79 -0.42
CA SER A 141 -6.14 -4.22 -0.72
C SER A 141 -6.53 -3.87 -2.16
N TYR A 142 -6.22 -2.65 -2.61
CA TYR A 142 -6.49 -2.22 -3.98
C TYR A 142 -5.69 -3.04 -5.00
N GLU A 143 -4.42 -3.29 -4.73
CA GLU A 143 -3.55 -4.09 -5.60
C GLU A 143 -4.00 -5.55 -5.71
N GLU A 144 -4.41 -6.15 -4.60
CA GLU A 144 -4.96 -7.51 -4.57
C GLU A 144 -6.27 -7.62 -5.36
N GLU A 145 -7.18 -6.64 -5.23
CA GLU A 145 -8.39 -6.55 -6.04
C GLU A 145 -8.07 -6.45 -7.55
N ARG A 146 -7.05 -5.66 -7.91
CA ARG A 146 -6.58 -5.53 -9.30
C ARG A 146 -5.99 -6.85 -9.81
N MET A 147 -5.14 -7.50 -9.03
CA MET A 147 -4.56 -8.81 -9.34
C MET A 147 -5.64 -9.88 -9.50
N GLN A 148 -6.64 -9.89 -8.61
CA GLN A 148 -7.77 -10.82 -8.68
C GLN A 148 -8.58 -10.61 -9.96
N SER A 149 -8.92 -9.36 -10.28
CA SER A 149 -9.66 -9.00 -11.49
C SER A 149 -8.90 -9.38 -12.77
N ALA A 150 -7.57 -9.26 -12.73
CA ALA A 150 -6.67 -9.64 -13.82
C ALA A 150 -6.37 -11.16 -13.88
N HIS A 151 -6.95 -11.97 -13.00
CA HIS A 151 -6.69 -13.41 -12.88
C HIS A 151 -5.20 -13.74 -12.74
N TYR A 152 -4.47 -12.94 -11.95
CA TYR A 152 -3.05 -13.12 -11.74
C TYR A 152 -2.78 -14.46 -11.01
N PRO A 153 -2.01 -15.40 -11.61
CA PRO A 153 -1.89 -16.77 -11.11
C PRO A 153 -1.12 -16.89 -9.78
N HIS A 154 -0.40 -15.84 -9.37
CA HIS A 154 0.39 -15.85 -8.14
C HIS A 154 -0.18 -14.91 -7.06
N LEU A 155 -1.47 -14.55 -7.14
CA LEU A 155 -2.14 -13.70 -6.15
C LEU A 155 -1.91 -14.18 -4.71
N ALA A 156 -2.13 -15.47 -4.43
CA ALA A 156 -1.96 -16.04 -3.10
C ALA A 156 -0.53 -15.84 -2.54
N ARG A 157 0.48 -16.04 -3.38
CA ARG A 157 1.88 -15.80 -3.00
C ARG A 157 2.13 -14.32 -2.73
N HIS A 158 1.52 -13.43 -3.51
CA HIS A 158 1.65 -11.99 -3.34
C HIS A 158 1.00 -11.50 -2.04
N GLN A 159 -0.18 -12.02 -1.70
CA GLN A 159 -0.84 -11.76 -0.41
C GLN A 159 0.00 -12.21 0.79
N ALA A 160 0.66 -13.36 0.68
CA ALA A 160 1.59 -13.84 1.72
C ALA A 160 2.80 -12.91 1.89
N LEU A 161 3.30 -12.31 0.79
CA LEU A 161 4.32 -11.26 0.88
C LEU A 161 3.77 -10.06 1.66
N HIS A 162 2.62 -9.50 1.28
CA HIS A 162 2.00 -8.37 2.00
C HIS A 162 1.83 -8.63 3.50
N ALA A 163 1.36 -9.82 3.85
CA ALA A 163 1.15 -10.23 5.24
C ALA A 163 2.45 -10.19 6.05
N GLU A 164 3.52 -10.78 5.51
CA GLU A 164 4.84 -10.80 6.16
C GLU A 164 5.40 -9.38 6.35
N LEU A 165 5.11 -8.49 5.41
CA LEU A 165 5.59 -7.10 5.44
C LEU A 165 4.86 -6.28 6.49
N LEU A 166 3.54 -6.44 6.61
CA LEU A 166 2.76 -5.85 7.71
C LEU A 166 3.22 -6.37 9.07
N LYS A 167 3.56 -7.67 9.17
CA LYS A 167 4.10 -8.27 10.40
C LYS A 167 5.44 -7.63 10.80
N GLN A 168 6.38 -7.51 9.85
CA GLN A 168 7.68 -6.87 10.11
C GLN A 168 7.54 -5.39 10.47
N ALA A 169 6.65 -4.66 9.80
CA ALA A 169 6.33 -3.27 10.14
C ALA A 169 5.74 -3.15 11.54
N GLY A 170 4.83 -4.05 11.94
CA GLY A 170 4.25 -4.12 13.28
C GLY A 170 5.29 -4.31 14.37
N VAL A 171 6.24 -5.23 14.18
CA VAL A 171 7.34 -5.46 15.14
C VAL A 171 8.21 -4.21 15.33
N LEU A 172 8.51 -3.49 14.24
CA LEU A 172 9.29 -2.25 14.32
C LEU A 172 8.50 -1.11 14.96
N TYR A 173 7.20 -1.04 14.69
CA TYR A 173 6.29 -0.08 15.30
C TYR A 173 6.12 -0.31 16.80
N ASP A 174 5.99 -1.56 17.25
CA ASP A 174 5.90 -1.89 18.67
C ASP A 174 7.19 -1.52 19.42
N LYS A 175 8.35 -1.75 18.81
CA LYS A 175 9.63 -1.28 19.38
C LYS A 175 9.61 0.23 19.61
N PHE A 176 9.04 1.00 18.67
CA PHE A 176 8.88 2.45 18.82
C PHE A 176 7.92 2.83 19.97
N LYS A 177 6.75 2.18 20.06
CA LYS A 177 5.78 2.40 21.16
C LYS A 177 6.43 2.18 22.53
N HIS A 178 7.32 1.19 22.67
CA HIS A 178 8.05 0.90 23.91
C HIS A 178 9.27 1.82 24.16
N GLY A 179 9.31 2.98 23.50
CA GLY A 179 10.29 4.03 23.79
C GLY A 179 11.65 3.84 23.12
N LYS A 180 11.83 2.81 22.26
CA LYS A 180 13.01 2.77 21.39
C LYS A 180 12.88 3.90 20.37
N ARG A 181 13.97 4.65 20.16
CA ARG A 181 13.99 5.71 19.17
C ARG A 181 13.73 5.09 17.79
N ILE A 182 12.89 5.71 16.98
CA ILE A 182 12.89 5.40 15.55
C ILE A 182 14.31 5.62 15.07
N ASN A 183 14.92 4.56 14.56
CA ASN A 183 16.31 4.52 14.19
C ASN A 183 16.45 4.42 12.67
N VAL A 184 17.69 4.55 12.21
CA VAL A 184 18.09 4.36 10.80
C VAL A 184 17.63 3.00 10.26
N GLU A 185 17.48 1.99 11.11
CA GLU A 185 17.01 0.64 10.75
C GLU A 185 15.57 0.65 10.23
N LEU A 186 14.62 1.33 10.88
CA LEU A 186 13.24 1.43 10.36
C LEU A 186 13.22 2.15 9.01
N MET A 187 13.95 3.25 8.89
CA MET A 187 13.99 4.01 7.62
C MET A 187 14.63 3.20 6.49
N LYS A 188 15.69 2.44 6.79
CA LYS A 188 16.33 1.52 5.85
C LYS A 188 15.36 0.41 5.45
N PHE A 189 14.67 -0.19 6.43
CA PHE A 189 13.65 -1.21 6.18
C PHE A 189 12.57 -0.70 5.23
N LEU A 190 11.90 0.43 5.55
CA LEU A 190 10.82 0.98 4.73
C LEU A 190 11.26 1.28 3.29
N LYS A 191 12.47 1.85 3.13
CA LYS A 191 13.04 2.15 1.82
C LYS A 191 13.38 0.90 1.03
N ASP A 192 14.18 0.01 1.62
CA ASP A 192 14.63 -1.21 0.94
C ASP A 192 13.41 -2.07 0.61
N TRP A 193 12.44 -2.13 1.52
CA TRP A 193 11.19 -2.82 1.32
C TRP A 193 10.40 -2.29 0.12
N LEU A 194 10.02 -1.01 0.14
CA LEU A 194 9.16 -0.42 -0.91
C LEU A 194 9.81 -0.57 -2.29
N ILE A 195 11.11 -0.26 -2.40
CA ILE A 195 11.83 -0.33 -3.67
C ILE A 195 11.91 -1.78 -4.17
N ASN A 196 12.30 -2.73 -3.31
CA ASN A 196 12.43 -4.11 -3.74
C ASN A 196 11.07 -4.76 -4.06
N HIS A 197 10.03 -4.44 -3.29
CA HIS A 197 8.69 -4.95 -3.51
C HIS A 197 8.15 -4.50 -4.87
N ILE A 198 8.14 -3.19 -5.14
CA ILE A 198 7.73 -2.65 -6.44
C ILE A 198 8.51 -3.28 -7.59
N GLN A 199 9.83 -3.33 -7.47
CA GLN A 199 10.67 -3.77 -8.58
C GLN A 199 10.64 -5.29 -8.83
N LYS A 200 10.47 -6.10 -7.79
CA LYS A 200 10.59 -7.56 -7.89
C LYS A 200 9.25 -8.28 -7.82
N SER A 201 8.25 -7.71 -7.17
CA SER A 201 6.93 -8.31 -6.97
C SER A 201 5.88 -7.61 -7.82
N ASP A 202 5.73 -6.31 -7.68
CA ASP A 202 4.56 -5.60 -8.23
C ASP A 202 4.62 -5.57 -9.76
N LYS A 203 5.82 -5.36 -10.31
CA LYS A 203 6.08 -5.47 -11.75
C LYS A 203 5.72 -6.82 -12.37
N GLN A 204 5.61 -7.90 -11.58
CA GLN A 204 5.29 -9.23 -12.11
C GLN A 204 3.83 -9.33 -12.58
N TYR A 205 2.91 -8.55 -12.00
CA TYR A 205 1.51 -8.56 -12.44
C TYR A 205 1.23 -7.56 -13.56
N THR A 206 2.12 -6.59 -13.83
CA THR A 206 1.93 -5.56 -14.88
C THR A 206 1.47 -6.14 -16.23
N PRO A 207 2.05 -7.24 -16.76
CA PRO A 207 1.60 -7.81 -18.03
C PRO A 207 0.18 -8.37 -18.01
N TYR A 208 -0.38 -8.66 -16.84
CA TYR A 208 -1.74 -9.16 -16.67
C TYR A 208 -2.75 -8.02 -16.58
N LEU A 209 -2.35 -6.84 -16.08
CA LEU A 209 -3.21 -5.65 -16.02
C LEU A 209 -3.50 -5.07 -17.40
N GLN A 210 -2.57 -5.19 -18.35
CA GLN A 210 -2.67 -4.62 -19.70
C GLN A 210 -3.43 -5.52 -20.69
N LYS A 211 -3.64 -6.79 -20.36
CA LYS A 211 -4.24 -7.78 -21.28
C LYS A 211 -5.77 -7.80 -21.31
N GLN A 212 -6.44 -6.91 -20.58
CA GLN A 212 -7.90 -6.81 -20.61
C GLN A 212 -8.32 -5.77 -21.64
N GLU A 213 -8.31 -6.18 -22.91
CA GLU A 213 -9.05 -5.56 -24.03
C GLU A 213 -10.16 -6.52 -24.50
#